data_AF-A0AAI9HYV2-F1
#
_entry.id   AF-A0AAI9HYV2-F1
#
_cell.length_a   1.000
_cell.length_b   1.000
_cell.length_c   1.000
_cell.angle_alpha   90.00
_cell.angle_beta   90.00
_cell.angle_gamma   90.00
#
_symmetry.space_group_name_H-M   'P 1'
#
loop_
_entity.id
_entity.type
_entity.pdbx_description
1 polymer ?
#
loop_
_entity_poly.entity_id
_entity_poly.type
_entity_poly.pdbx_seq_one_letter_code
_entity_poly.pdbx_strand_id
1 'polypeptide(L)'
;MPHSPKEKKAVLTRVRKLKGQLLALETALEDEVECSAVLQQIAAIRGAVNGLMAGVLESHLREGLQASAATQSQKESVDDAISLIRTYLR
;
A
#
# COMPACT_ATOMS: atom_id res chain seq x y z
N MET A 1 -5.60 -0.70 -12.60
CA MET A 1 -4.68 0.46 -12.36
C MET A 1 -5.44 1.48 -11.50
N PRO A 2 -4.87 2.49 -10.83
CA PRO A 2 -5.72 3.50 -10.21
C PRO A 2 -6.42 4.31 -11.31
N HIS A 3 -7.73 4.13 -11.46
CA HIS A 3 -8.49 4.62 -12.61
C HIS A 3 -9.14 5.99 -12.35
N SER A 4 -9.38 6.36 -11.08
CA SER A 4 -9.75 7.73 -10.77
C SER A 4 -8.51 8.63 -10.61
N PRO A 5 -8.59 9.92 -11.01
CA PRO A 5 -7.52 10.89 -10.74
C PRO A 5 -7.17 10.99 -9.24
N LYS A 6 -8.16 10.80 -8.37
CA LYS A 6 -8.01 10.85 -6.91
C LYS A 6 -7.21 9.65 -6.38
N GLU A 7 -7.54 8.43 -6.79
CA GLU A 7 -6.79 7.23 -6.41
C GLU A 7 -5.38 7.26 -6.98
N LYS A 8 -5.22 7.68 -8.23
CA LYS A 8 -3.90 7.81 -8.87
C LYS A 8 -3.01 8.76 -8.07
N LYS A 9 -3.55 9.92 -7.67
CA LYS A 9 -2.84 10.87 -6.81
C LYS A 9 -2.48 10.26 -5.45
N ALA A 10 -3.39 9.50 -4.83
CA ALA A 10 -3.14 8.86 -3.54
C ALA A 10 -2.05 7.78 -3.62
N VAL A 11 -2.10 6.91 -4.62
CA VAL A 11 -1.08 5.87 -4.88
C VAL A 11 0.28 6.51 -5.17
N LEU A 12 0.34 7.52 -6.04
CA LEU A 12 1.58 8.24 -6.34
C LEU A 12 2.17 8.94 -5.11
N THR A 13 1.32 9.46 -4.21
CA THR A 13 1.78 10.05 -2.95
C THR A 13 2.46 9.02 -2.06
N ARG A 14 1.91 7.80 -1.97
CA ARG A 14 2.53 6.69 -1.21
C ARG A 14 3.85 6.25 -1.83
N VAL A 15 3.91 6.12 -3.16
CA VAL A 15 5.15 5.78 -3.87
C VAL A 15 6.24 6.83 -3.64
N ARG A 16 5.90 8.13 -3.70
CA ARG A 16 6.86 9.21 -3.40
C ARG A 16 7.37 9.18 -1.96
N LYS A 17 6.50 8.85 -1.00
CA LYS A 17 6.90 8.67 0.39
C LYS A 17 7.87 7.50 0.55
N LEU A 18 7.57 6.36 -0.06
CA LEU A 18 8.46 5.18 -0.09
C LEU A 18 9.82 5.52 -0.70
N LYS A 19 9.84 6.28 -1.80
CA LYS A 19 11.11 6.75 -2.39
C LYS A 19 11.94 7.55 -1.38
N GLY A 20 11.33 8.46 -0.63
CA GLY A 20 12.04 9.22 0.42
C GLY A 20 12.56 8.33 1.55
N GLN A 21 11.81 7.31 1.95
CA GLN A 21 12.26 6.35 2.97
C GLN A 21 13.43 5.49 2.48
N LEU A 22 13.44 5.10 1.20
CA LEU A 22 14.55 4.36 0.61
C LEU A 22 15.82 5.20 0.51
N LEU A 23 15.71 6.47 0.12
CA LEU A 23 16.85 7.38 0.12
C LEU A 23 17.42 7.60 1.53
N ALA A 24 16.55 7.72 2.54
CA ALA A 24 16.99 7.83 3.93
C ALA A 24 17.69 6.56 4.44
N LEU A 25 17.23 5.38 4.00
CA LEU A 25 17.88 4.10 4.31
C LEU A 25 19.25 3.98 3.64
N GLU A 26 19.36 4.40 2.39
CA GLU A 26 20.64 4.44 1.67
C GLU A 26 21.65 5.32 2.41
N THR A 27 21.28 6.56 2.76
CA THR A 27 22.15 7.45 3.55
C THR A 27 22.51 6.87 4.91
N ALA A 28 21.58 6.23 5.62
CA ALA A 28 21.87 5.60 6.90
C ALA A 28 22.87 4.43 6.80
N LEU A 29 22.88 3.73 5.67
CA LEU A 29 23.85 2.67 5.40
C LEU A 29 25.24 3.24 5.03
N GLU A 30 25.27 4.36 4.30
CA GLU A 30 26.51 5.07 3.95
C GLU A 30 27.17 5.72 5.17
N ASP A 31 26.37 6.27 6.08
CA ASP A 31 26.82 6.95 7.30
C ASP A 31 27.16 5.97 8.45
N GLU A 32 27.18 4.65 8.19
CA GLU A 32 27.46 3.58 9.16
C GLU A 32 26.60 3.68 10.44
N VAL A 33 25.32 4.04 10.29
CA VAL A 33 24.39 4.18 11.41
C VAL A 33 24.16 2.84 12.12
N GLU A 34 23.96 2.89 13.44
CA GLU A 34 23.60 1.74 14.28
C GLU A 34 22.59 0.77 13.63
N CYS A 35 22.92 -0.53 13.64
CA CYS A 35 22.09 -1.58 13.03
C CYS A 35 20.62 -1.55 13.49
N SER A 36 20.37 -1.17 14.75
CA SER A 36 19.01 -1.06 15.30
C SER A 36 18.17 -0.01 14.57
N ALA A 37 18.74 1.14 14.21
CA ALA A 37 18.05 2.20 13.48
C ALA A 37 17.79 1.79 12.03
N VAL A 38 18.75 1.12 11.37
CA VAL A 38 18.58 0.55 10.03
C VAL A 38 17.43 -0.46 10.01
N LEU A 39 17.37 -1.37 10.99
CA LEU A 39 16.28 -2.35 11.11
C LEU A 39 14.91 -1.68 11.32
N GLN A 40 14.85 -0.59 12.09
CA GLN A 40 13.61 0.19 12.26
C GLN A 40 13.16 0.84 10.95
N GLN A 41 14.08 1.38 10.16
CA GLN A 41 13.75 1.96 8.86
C GLN A 41 13.23 0.89 7.87
N ILE A 42 13.86 -0.28 7.84
CA ILE A 42 13.39 -1.42 7.03
C ILE A 42 11.97 -1.84 7.46
N ALA A 43 11.70 -1.94 8.77
CA ALA A 43 10.37 -2.27 9.27
C ALA A 43 9.32 -1.22 8.85
N ALA A 44 9.67 0.07 8.90
CA ALA A 44 8.80 1.16 8.46
C ALA A 44 8.54 1.12 6.93
N ILE A 45 9.55 0.80 6.13
CA ILE A 45 9.42 0.61 4.68
C ILE A 45 8.50 -0.56 4.38
N ARG A 46 8.68 -1.71 5.04
CA ARG A 46 7.81 -2.87 4.88
C ARG A 46 6.34 -2.52 5.14
N GLY A 47 6.05 -1.82 6.24
CA GLY A 47 4.68 -1.37 6.55
C GLY A 47 4.12 -0.41 5.50
N ALA A 48 4.95 0.49 4.96
CA ALA A 48 4.54 1.40 3.88
C ALA A 48 4.26 0.66 2.55
N VAL A 49 5.06 -0.36 2.21
CA VAL A 49 4.83 -1.24 1.04
C VAL A 49 3.54 -2.03 1.22
N ASN A 50 3.32 -2.61 2.39
CA ASN A 50 2.09 -3.33 2.72
C ASN A 50 0.85 -2.43 2.56
N GLY A 51 0.91 -1.21 3.09
CA GLY A 51 -0.15 -0.21 2.92
C GLY A 51 -0.39 0.14 1.45
N LEU A 52 0.67 0.32 0.65
CA LEU A 52 0.55 0.55 -0.79
C LEU A 52 -0.14 -0.62 -1.49
N MET A 53 0.28 -1.85 -1.21
CA MET A 53 -0.28 -3.07 -1.79
C MET A 53 -1.77 -3.22 -1.48
N ALA A 54 -2.17 -3.03 -0.22
CA ALA A 54 -3.58 -3.08 0.18
C ALA A 54 -4.44 -2.06 -0.60
N GLY A 55 -3.94 -0.83 -0.78
CA GLY A 55 -4.67 0.21 -1.53
C GLY A 55 -4.82 -0.09 -3.02
N VAL A 56 -3.78 -0.65 -3.65
CA VAL A 56 -3.82 -1.04 -5.06
C VAL A 56 -4.77 -2.24 -5.26
N LEU A 57 -4.71 -3.23 -4.38
CA LEU A 57 -5.57 -4.41 -4.43
C LEU A 57 -7.05 -4.07 -4.22
N GLU A 58 -7.35 -3.21 -3.24
CA GLU A 58 -8.71 -2.66 -3.06
C GLU A 58 -9.22 -1.98 -4.33
N SER A 59 -8.39 -1.14 -4.96
CA SER A 59 -8.79 -0.45 -6.20
C SER A 59 -9.11 -1.45 -7.31
N HIS A 60 -8.30 -2.51 -7.44
CA HIS A 60 -8.51 -3.56 -8.43
C HIS A 60 -9.79 -4.38 -8.19
N LEU A 61 -10.08 -4.75 -6.93
CA LEU A 61 -11.29 -5.50 -6.59
C LEU A 61 -12.56 -4.67 -6.82
N ARG A 62 -12.54 -3.39 -6.44
CA ARG A 62 -13.68 -2.48 -6.66
C ARG A 62 -13.95 -2.21 -8.14
N GLU A 63 -12.91 -2.22 -8.97
CA GLU A 63 -13.04 -2.09 -10.43
C GLU A 63 -13.79 -3.29 -11.05
N GLY A 64 -13.41 -4.52 -10.68
CA GLY A 64 -14.07 -5.73 -11.19
C GLY A 64 -15.57 -5.77 -10.88
N LEU A 65 -15.99 -5.17 -9.77
CA LEU A 65 -17.40 -5.02 -9.41
C LEU A 65 -18.14 -3.92 -10.16
N GLN A 66 -17.47 -2.87 -10.64
CA GLN A 66 -18.11 -1.80 -11.42
C GLN A 66 -18.32 -2.20 -12.88
N ALA A 67 -17.45 -3.05 -13.42
CA ALA A 67 -17.60 -3.62 -14.76
C ALA A 67 -18.76 -4.65 -14.84
N SER A 68 -19.21 -5.15 -13.70
CA SER A 68 -20.31 -6.09 -13.57
C SER A 68 -21.51 -5.36 -12.96
N ALA A 69 -22.75 -5.69 -13.33
CA ALA A 69 -23.93 -5.19 -12.59
C ALA A 69 -24.04 -5.88 -11.22
N ALA A 70 -23.05 -5.64 -10.35
CA ALA A 70 -22.82 -6.41 -9.14
C ALA A 70 -23.95 -6.23 -8.12
N THR A 71 -24.38 -7.33 -7.52
CA THR A 71 -25.37 -7.35 -6.45
C THR A 71 -24.81 -6.78 -5.16
N GLN A 72 -25.70 -6.41 -4.22
CA GLN A 72 -25.30 -5.90 -2.91
C GLN A 72 -24.43 -6.91 -2.14
N SER A 73 -24.76 -8.21 -2.20
CA SER A 73 -23.99 -9.28 -1.57
C SER A 73 -22.57 -9.39 -2.12
N GLN A 74 -22.37 -9.17 -3.43
CA GLN A 74 -21.02 -9.17 -4.03
C GLN A 74 -20.17 -7.99 -3.56
N LYS A 75 -20.79 -6.82 -3.32
CA LYS A 75 -20.09 -5.65 -2.76
C LYS A 75 -19.62 -5.91 -1.33
N GLU A 76 -20.49 -6.51 -0.51
CA GLU A 76 -20.16 -6.88 0.88
C GLU A 76 -19.01 -7.90 0.92
N SER A 77 -19.02 -8.91 0.05
CA SER A 77 -17.92 -9.89 -0.02
C SER A 77 -16.57 -9.25 -0.37
N VAL A 78 -16.55 -8.20 -1.20
CA VAL A 78 -15.32 -7.46 -1.52
C VAL A 78 -14.87 -6.60 -0.35
N ASP A 79 -15.78 -5.96 0.38
CA ASP A 79 -15.42 -5.22 1.59
C ASP A 79 -14.83 -6.14 2.67
N ASP A 80 -15.36 -7.35 2.81
CA ASP A 80 -14.80 -8.40 3.69
C ASP A 80 -13.39 -8.82 3.23
N ALA A 81 -13.21 -9.07 1.93
CA ALA A 81 -11.91 -9.42 1.38
C ALA A 81 -10.87 -8.32 1.62
N ILE A 82 -11.24 -7.05 1.40
CA ILE A 82 -10.38 -5.88 1.69
C ILE A 82 -10.03 -5.81 3.17
N SER A 83 -10.97 -6.10 4.06
CA SER A 83 -10.73 -6.14 5.51
C SER A 83 -9.71 -7.20 5.89
N LEU A 84 -9.85 -8.42 5.35
CA LEU A 84 -8.90 -9.51 5.56
C LEU A 84 -7.51 -9.13 5.04
N ILE A 85 -7.42 -8.62 3.82
CA ILE A 85 -6.17 -8.13 3.22
C ILE A 85 -5.48 -7.12 4.14
N ARG A 86 -6.20 -6.11 4.65
CA ARG A 86 -5.60 -5.10 5.56
C ARG A 86 -5.15 -5.70 6.90
N THR A 87 -5.81 -6.76 7.35
CA THR A 87 -5.47 -7.44 8.61
C THR A 87 -4.19 -8.25 8.47
N TYR A 88 -4.00 -8.95 7.36
CA TYR A 88 -2.83 -9.81 7.12
C TYR A 88 -1.65 -9.07 6.49
N LEU A 89 -1.90 -7.94 5.81
CA LEU A 89 -0.85 -7.06 5.28
C LEU A 89 -0.46 -5.98 6.30
N ARG A 90 -0.24 -6.35 7.56
CA ARG A 90 0.38 -5.44 8.54
C ARG A 90 1.89 -5.50 8.43
#